data_AF-A0AAD5P053-F1
#
_entry.id   AF-A0AAD5P053-F1
#
_cell.length_a   1.000
_cell.length_b   1.000
_cell.length_c   1.000
_cell.angle_alpha   90.00
_cell.angle_beta   90.00
_cell.angle_gamma   90.00
#
_symmetry.space_group_name_H-M   'P 1'
#
loop_
_entity.id
_entity.type
_entity.pdbx_description
1 polymer ?
#
loop_
_entity_poly.entity_id
_entity_poly.type
_entity_poly.pdbx_seq_one_letter_code
_entity_poly.pdbx_strand_id
1 'polypeptide(L)'
;MNPKLHKSDGAVNTYLVKDEVHLEVFTKLVTYYVDFSEEDSSAECSCGLLQMRGILCRHILAVFRCNKIKFLPNIYILNRWRKDIKRRYTLIHSSYDAGEQRADSIRYSEMLNICYKMITIAVGSKEHTHDAKAKLYGIIDLYPTSQEPS
;
A
#
# COMPACT_ATOMS: atom_id res chain seq x y z
N MET A 1 -16.16 -18.57 -2.87
CA MET A 1 -15.75 -18.44 -4.29
C MET A 1 -15.05 -19.70 -4.74
N ASN A 2 -15.55 -20.36 -5.79
CA ASN A 2 -14.87 -21.48 -6.45
C ASN A 2 -14.83 -21.17 -7.96
N PRO A 3 -13.67 -20.76 -8.51
CA PRO A 3 -13.52 -20.54 -9.94
C PRO A 3 -13.88 -21.79 -10.75
N LYS A 4 -14.63 -21.62 -11.84
CA LYS A 4 -14.94 -22.69 -12.79
C LYS A 4 -14.33 -22.34 -14.14
N LEU A 5 -13.53 -23.24 -14.70
CA LEU A 5 -13.00 -23.07 -16.06
C LEU A 5 -14.19 -23.01 -17.04
N HIS A 6 -14.20 -21.99 -17.89
CA HIS A 6 -15.28 -21.75 -18.85
C HIS A 6 -14.82 -21.94 -20.29
N LYS A 7 -13.64 -21.42 -20.64
CA LYS A 7 -13.01 -21.63 -21.94
C LYS A 7 -11.48 -21.58 -21.81
N SER A 8 -10.81 -22.19 -22.78
CA SER A 8 -9.37 -22.13 -22.96
C SER A 8 -9.10 -21.73 -24.42
N ASP A 9 -8.32 -20.67 -24.62
CA ASP A 9 -7.92 -20.13 -25.92
C ASP A 9 -6.40 -20.02 -25.96
N GLY A 10 -5.75 -21.02 -26.55
CA GLY A 10 -4.30 -21.18 -26.49
C GLY A 10 -3.80 -21.27 -25.04
N ALA A 11 -2.92 -20.34 -24.65
CA ALA A 11 -2.35 -20.26 -23.31
C ALA A 11 -3.22 -19.49 -22.29
N VAL A 12 -4.39 -18.98 -22.72
CA VAL A 12 -5.29 -18.19 -21.88
C VAL A 12 -6.50 -19.02 -21.46
N ASN A 13 -6.71 -19.12 -20.16
CA ASN A 13 -7.84 -19.79 -19.54
C ASN A 13 -8.81 -18.76 -18.93
N THR A 14 -10.07 -18.79 -19.35
CA THR A 14 -11.12 -17.94 -18.76
C THR A 14 -11.88 -18.70 -17.68
N TYR A 15 -11.93 -18.12 -16.49
CA TYR A 15 -12.66 -18.65 -15.34
C TYR A 15 -13.91 -17.82 -15.03
N LEU A 16 -14.99 -18.51 -14.69
CA LEU A 16 -16.20 -17.92 -14.10
C LEU A 16 -16.09 -17.96 -12.58
N VAL A 17 -16.16 -16.80 -11.94
CA VAL A 17 -16.10 -16.66 -10.49
C VAL A 17 -17.41 -16.04 -9.99
N LYS A 18 -18.23 -16.86 -9.32
CA LYS A 18 -19.44 -16.39 -8.63
C LYS A 18 -19.09 -15.76 -7.30
N ASP A 19 -19.73 -14.63 -7.01
CA ASP A 19 -19.43 -13.78 -5.88
C ASP A 19 -20.65 -13.03 -5.36
N GLU A 20 -20.72 -12.87 -4.05
CA GLU A 20 -21.72 -12.06 -3.38
C GLU A 20 -21.16 -10.67 -3.10
N VAL A 21 -21.82 -9.66 -3.66
CA VAL A 21 -21.48 -8.25 -3.48
C VAL A 21 -22.50 -7.66 -2.52
N HIS A 22 -22.06 -7.34 -1.31
CA HIS A 22 -22.87 -6.64 -0.32
C HIS A 22 -22.86 -5.14 -0.65
N LEU A 23 -24.04 -4.60 -0.95
CA LEU A 23 -24.31 -3.18 -1.03
C LEU A 23 -25.08 -2.77 0.23
N GLU A 24 -25.17 -1.46 0.51
CA GLU A 24 -25.76 -0.94 1.76
C GLU A 24 -27.19 -1.43 2.02
N VAL A 25 -27.94 -1.76 0.97
CA VAL A 25 -29.37 -2.11 1.05
C VAL A 25 -29.65 -3.57 0.69
N PHE A 26 -28.75 -4.24 -0.05
CA PHE A 26 -28.96 -5.62 -0.50
C PHE A 26 -27.67 -6.34 -0.87
N THR A 27 -27.76 -7.66 -0.97
CA THR A 27 -26.66 -8.50 -1.48
C THR A 27 -27.00 -8.96 -2.89
N LYS A 28 -26.05 -8.82 -3.82
CA LYS A 28 -26.20 -9.27 -5.21
C LYS A 28 -25.22 -10.40 -5.52
N LEU A 29 -25.72 -11.49 -6.09
CA LEU A 29 -24.87 -12.52 -6.69
C LEU A 29 -24.45 -12.08 -8.09
N VAL A 30 -23.15 -11.94 -8.32
CA VAL A 30 -22.56 -11.54 -9.59
C VAL A 30 -21.59 -12.62 -10.06
N THR A 31 -21.51 -12.81 -11.37
CA THR A 31 -20.50 -13.68 -11.99
C THR A 31 -19.47 -12.82 -12.70
N TYR A 32 -18.21 -13.01 -12.34
CA TYR A 32 -17.06 -12.32 -12.93
C TYR A 32 -16.31 -13.25 -13.86
N TYR A 33 -15.73 -12.68 -14.91
CA TYR A 33 -14.84 -13.39 -15.83
C TYR A 33 -13.41 -13.04 -15.46
N VAL A 34 -12.56 -14.06 -15.37
CA VAL A 34 -11.14 -13.91 -15.09
C VAL A 34 -10.35 -14.63 -16.17
N ASP A 35 -9.68 -13.88 -17.02
CA ASP A 35 -8.76 -14.42 -18.01
C ASP A 35 -7.40 -14.59 -17.36
N PHE A 36 -6.84 -15.79 -17.42
CA PHE A 36 -5.55 -16.15 -16.82
C PHE A 36 -4.63 -16.72 -17.89
N SER A 37 -3.48 -16.09 -18.07
CA SER A 37 -2.40 -16.55 -18.94
C SER A 37 -1.41 -17.38 -18.13
N GLU A 38 -1.19 -18.63 -18.57
CA GLU A 38 -0.22 -19.52 -17.92
C GLU A 38 1.23 -19.10 -18.19
N GLU A 39 1.51 -18.47 -19.34
CA GLU A 39 2.87 -18.13 -19.78
C GLU A 39 3.57 -17.15 -18.84
N ASP A 40 2.85 -16.11 -18.42
CA ASP A 40 3.35 -15.03 -17.59
C ASP A 40 2.69 -14.98 -16.20
N SER A 41 1.83 -15.97 -15.90
CA SER A 41 1.01 -16.02 -14.68
C SER A 41 0.19 -14.75 -14.46
N SER A 42 -0.19 -14.05 -15.54
CA SER A 42 -1.05 -12.87 -15.46
C SER A 42 -2.53 -13.25 -15.45
N ALA A 43 -3.33 -12.46 -14.74
CA ALA A 43 -4.78 -12.49 -14.79
C ALA A 43 -5.39 -11.10 -14.94
N GLU A 44 -6.48 -11.03 -15.68
CA GLU A 44 -7.37 -9.89 -15.82
C GLU A 44 -8.78 -10.28 -15.38
N CYS A 45 -9.43 -9.42 -14.59
CA CYS A 45 -10.79 -9.67 -14.10
C CYS A 45 -11.74 -8.58 -14.54
N SER A 46 -12.94 -8.98 -14.97
CA SER A 46 -14.01 -8.09 -15.40
C SER A 46 -14.52 -7.13 -14.30
N CYS A 47 -14.10 -7.30 -13.04
CA CYS A 47 -14.38 -6.34 -11.97
C CYS A 47 -13.57 -5.03 -12.09
N GLY A 48 -12.47 -5.03 -12.86
CA GLY A 48 -11.65 -3.84 -13.12
C GLY A 48 -10.90 -3.27 -11.90
N LEU A 49 -10.90 -3.92 -10.73
CA LEU A 49 -10.29 -3.36 -9.51
C LEU A 49 -8.79 -3.10 -9.64
N LEU A 50 -8.08 -3.94 -10.41
CA LEU A 50 -6.65 -3.75 -10.63
C LEU A 50 -6.39 -2.53 -11.52
N GLN A 51 -7.11 -2.43 -12.64
CA GLN A 51 -6.98 -1.33 -13.60
C GLN A 51 -7.41 0.00 -12.99
N MET A 52 -8.51 0.00 -12.22
CA MET A 52 -9.08 1.22 -11.64
C MET A 52 -8.39 1.67 -10.36
N ARG A 53 -7.94 0.75 -9.50
CA ARG A 53 -7.43 1.07 -8.15
C ARG A 53 -6.00 0.59 -7.88
N GLY A 54 -5.40 -0.17 -8.80
CA GLY A 54 -4.12 -0.82 -8.57
C GLY A 54 -4.19 -1.89 -7.47
N ILE A 55 -5.35 -2.51 -7.28
CA ILE A 55 -5.58 -3.50 -6.22
C ILE A 55 -6.03 -4.81 -6.87
N LEU A 56 -5.32 -5.90 -6.56
CA LEU A 56 -5.77 -7.24 -6.93
C LEU A 56 -7.10 -7.57 -6.28
N CYS A 57 -8.08 -7.97 -7.09
CA CYS A 57 -9.35 -8.40 -6.56
C CYS A 57 -9.28 -9.83 -6.01
N ARG A 58 -10.22 -10.14 -5.12
CA ARG A 58 -10.43 -11.51 -4.59
C ARG A 58 -10.68 -12.55 -5.69
N HIS A 59 -11.21 -12.16 -6.86
CA HIS A 59 -11.45 -13.08 -7.98
C HIS A 59 -10.13 -13.56 -8.62
N ILE A 60 -9.20 -12.65 -8.88
CA ILE A 60 -7.86 -12.99 -9.39
C ILE A 60 -7.13 -13.87 -8.38
N LEU A 61 -7.18 -13.50 -7.09
CA LEU A 61 -6.56 -14.30 -6.03
C LEU A 61 -7.15 -15.72 -5.95
N ALA A 62 -8.45 -15.88 -6.16
CA ALA A 62 -9.09 -17.19 -6.21
C ALA A 62 -8.58 -18.03 -7.40
N VAL A 63 -8.44 -17.42 -8.59
CA VAL A 63 -7.91 -18.09 -9.78
C VAL A 63 -6.43 -18.46 -9.60
N PHE A 64 -5.62 -17.60 -9.01
CA PHE A 64 -4.23 -17.94 -8.67
C PHE A 64 -4.15 -19.12 -7.71
N ARG A 65 -5.02 -19.17 -6.69
CA ARG A 65 -5.09 -20.32 -5.78
C ARG A 65 -5.45 -21.62 -6.52
N CYS A 66 -6.42 -21.56 -7.45
CA CYS A 66 -6.80 -22.71 -8.27
C CYS A 66 -5.66 -23.20 -9.18
N ASN A 67 -4.88 -22.27 -9.74
CA ASN A 67 -3.72 -22.57 -10.59
C ASN A 67 -2.43 -22.81 -9.79
N LYS A 68 -2.52 -22.98 -8.46
CA LYS A 68 -1.38 -23.25 -7.56
C LYS A 68 -0.26 -22.20 -7.62
N ILE A 69 -0.59 -20.97 -7.99
CA ILE A 69 0.33 -19.82 -7.95
C ILE A 69 0.54 -19.43 -6.49
N LYS A 70 1.74 -19.71 -5.97
CA LYS A 70 2.09 -19.47 -4.55
C LYS A 70 2.65 -18.08 -4.30
N PHE A 71 3.23 -17.46 -5.32
CA PHE A 71 3.88 -16.16 -5.23
C PHE A 71 3.22 -15.22 -6.21
N LEU A 72 3.02 -13.99 -5.78
CA LEU A 72 2.42 -12.98 -6.63
C LEU A 72 3.43 -12.54 -7.70
N PRO A 73 3.10 -12.58 -9.00
CA PRO A 73 3.97 -12.07 -10.04
C PRO A 73 4.32 -10.59 -9.82
N ASN A 74 5.56 -10.22 -10.14
CA ASN A 74 6.09 -8.87 -9.91
C ASN A 74 5.26 -7.78 -10.61
N ILE A 75 4.60 -8.10 -11.73
CA ILE A 75 3.72 -7.19 -12.47
C ILE A 75 2.56 -6.65 -11.61
N TYR A 76 2.20 -7.35 -10.53
CA TYR A 76 1.15 -6.92 -9.59
C TYR A 76 1.70 -6.23 -8.34
N ILE A 77 3.02 -6.22 -8.12
CA ILE A 77 3.66 -5.53 -7.00
C ILE A 77 3.89 -4.07 -7.40
N LEU A 78 2.81 -3.29 -7.39
CA LEU A 78 2.88 -1.88 -7.76
C LEU A 78 3.76 -1.11 -6.80
N ASN A 79 4.47 -0.11 -7.33
CA ASN A 79 5.31 0.78 -6.54
C ASN A 79 4.55 1.26 -5.30
N ARG A 80 3.33 1.80 -5.42
CA ARG A 80 2.49 2.29 -4.30
C ARG A 80 2.46 1.38 -3.06
N TRP A 81 2.51 0.05 -3.23
CA TRP A 81 2.45 -0.94 -2.14
C TRP A 81 3.82 -1.37 -1.61
N ARG A 82 4.91 -1.07 -2.33
CA ARG A 82 6.28 -1.38 -1.92
C ARG A 82 6.72 -0.56 -0.71
N LYS A 83 7.18 -1.24 0.34
CA LYS A 83 7.68 -0.65 1.59
C LYS A 83 9.10 -0.11 1.47
N ASP A 84 9.88 -0.64 0.55
CA ASP A 84 11.27 -0.24 0.29
C ASP A 84 11.38 1.09 -0.47
N ILE A 85 10.27 1.55 -1.08
CA ILE A 85 10.21 2.86 -1.72
C ILE A 85 9.84 3.92 -0.69
N LYS A 86 10.78 4.83 -0.40
CA LYS A 86 10.58 5.99 0.48
C LYS A 86 9.63 6.98 -0.19
N ARG A 87 8.49 7.25 0.44
CA ARG A 87 7.48 8.17 -0.11
C ARG A 87 7.37 9.42 0.74
N ARG A 88 7.38 10.58 0.07
CA ARG A 88 7.25 11.89 0.72
C ARG A 88 5.83 12.18 1.24
N TYR A 89 4.80 11.48 0.75
CA TYR A 89 3.41 11.78 1.14
C TYR A 89 3.01 11.27 2.53
N THR A 90 3.78 10.40 3.18
CA THR A 90 3.56 10.08 4.62
C THR A 90 3.82 11.28 5.53
N LEU A 91 4.30 12.40 4.97
CA LEU A 91 4.46 13.70 5.61
C LEU A 91 3.29 14.66 5.33
N ILE A 92 2.35 14.28 4.46
CA ILE A 92 1.21 15.11 4.06
C ILE A 92 0.02 14.68 4.90
N HIS A 93 -0.54 15.62 5.68
CA HIS A 93 -1.76 15.41 6.43
C HIS A 93 -2.88 14.93 5.51
N SER A 94 -3.51 13.82 5.89
CA SER A 94 -4.74 13.36 5.25
C SER A 94 -5.88 14.30 5.66
N SER A 95 -6.71 14.75 4.72
CA SER A 95 -7.89 15.59 5.02
C SER A 95 -8.92 14.91 5.93
N TYR A 96 -8.73 13.62 6.22
CA TYR A 96 -9.55 12.84 7.16
C TYR A 96 -9.19 13.10 8.63
N ASP A 97 -8.05 13.73 8.93
CA ASP A 97 -7.66 14.16 10.29
C ASP A 97 -8.11 15.61 10.60
N ALA A 98 -9.05 16.16 9.81
CA ALA A 98 -9.52 17.54 9.93
C ALA A 98 -10.43 17.81 11.16
N GLY A 99 -10.38 16.96 12.18
CA GLY A 99 -10.95 17.23 13.50
C GLY A 99 -9.87 17.84 14.39
N GLU A 100 -9.97 19.15 14.63
CA GLU A 100 -9.00 20.02 15.34
C GLU A 100 -7.68 20.31 14.59
N GLN A 101 -7.70 21.32 13.71
CA GLN A 101 -6.47 22.03 13.33
C GLN A 101 -5.93 22.83 14.53
N ARG A 102 -5.20 22.15 15.42
CA ARG A 102 -4.38 22.78 16.46
C ARG A 102 -3.06 23.25 15.85
N ALA A 103 -2.55 24.40 16.30
CA ALA A 103 -1.20 24.87 15.98
C ALA A 103 -0.11 23.79 16.20
N ASP A 104 -0.38 22.80 17.05
CA ASP A 104 0.43 21.60 17.26
C ASP A 104 0.64 20.76 16.00
N SER A 105 -0.37 20.60 15.15
CA SER A 105 -0.28 19.85 13.89
C SER A 105 0.66 20.55 12.89
N ILE A 106 0.61 21.88 12.83
CA ILE A 106 1.51 22.69 11.98
C ILE A 106 2.95 22.53 12.47
N ARG A 107 3.19 22.73 13.76
CA ARG A 107 4.53 22.56 14.38
C ARG A 107 5.08 21.15 14.21
N TYR A 108 4.22 20.13 14.36
CA TYR A 108 4.57 18.74 14.14
C TYR A 108 5.00 18.47 12.69
N SER A 109 4.22 18.97 11.72
CA SER A 109 4.52 18.85 10.29
C SER A 109 5.87 19.49 9.93
N GLU A 110 6.14 20.70 10.44
CA GLU A 110 7.42 21.39 10.22
C GLU A 110 8.60 20.60 10.77
N MET A 111 8.49 20.12 12.02
CA MET A 111 9.54 19.32 12.66
C MET A 111 9.78 18.01 11.90
N LEU A 112 8.71 17.32 11.51
CA LEU A 112 8.77 16.07 10.76
C LEU A 112 9.48 16.26 9.41
N ASN A 113 9.22 17.37 8.71
CA ASN A 113 9.86 17.69 7.43
C ASN A 113 11.38 17.91 7.60
N ILE A 114 11.80 18.64 8.64
CA ILE A 114 13.22 18.85 8.95
C ILE A 114 13.91 17.51 9.23
N CYS A 115 13.33 16.69 10.12
CA CYS A 115 13.84 15.37 10.43
C CYS A 115 13.94 14.48 9.18
N TYR A 116 12.96 14.54 8.29
CA TYR A 116 12.96 13.76 7.06
C TYR A 116 14.07 14.17 6.09
N LYS A 117 14.30 15.48 5.90
CA LYS A 117 15.42 15.99 5.10
C LYS A 117 16.75 15.48 5.63
N MET A 118 16.94 15.56 6.95
CA MET A 118 18.13 15.04 7.61
C MET A 118 18.28 13.53 7.36
N ILE A 119 17.23 12.73 7.59
CA ILE A 119 17.26 11.26 7.38
C ILE A 119 17.65 10.92 5.93
N THR A 120 17.12 11.66 4.96
CA THR A 120 17.39 11.43 3.53
C THR A 120 18.87 11.60 3.19
N ILE A 121 19.54 12.57 3.82
CA ILE A 121 20.98 12.83 3.64
C ILE A 121 21.81 11.83 4.44
N ALA A 122 21.45 11.61 5.71
CA ALA A 122 22.25 10.84 6.66
C ALA A 122 22.32 9.35 6.33
N VAL A 123 21.22 8.76 5.83
CA VAL A 123 21.13 7.31 5.56
C VAL A 123 22.06 6.82 4.44
N GLY A 124 22.60 7.74 3.63
CA GLY A 124 23.57 7.41 2.58
C GLY A 124 24.96 7.06 3.09
N SER A 125 25.27 7.31 4.37
CA SER A 125 26.58 7.02 4.99
C SER A 125 26.44 6.56 6.43
N LYS A 126 27.24 5.56 6.82
CA LYS A 126 27.30 5.09 8.22
C LYS A 126 27.76 6.21 9.17
N GLU A 127 28.71 7.03 8.73
CA GLU A 127 29.24 8.15 9.50
C GLU A 127 28.18 9.24 9.70
N HIS A 128 27.54 9.69 8.62
CA HIS A 128 26.45 10.68 8.72
C HIS A 128 25.27 10.16 9.54
N THR A 129 24.97 8.86 9.47
CA THR A 129 23.93 8.24 10.31
C THR A 129 24.30 8.28 11.79
N HIS A 130 25.57 8.05 12.14
CA HIS A 130 26.04 8.12 13.53
C HIS A 130 26.00 9.55 14.06
N ASP A 131 26.53 10.52 13.30
CA ASP A 131 26.51 11.95 13.64
C ASP A 131 25.07 12.46 13.84
N ALA A 132 24.18 12.16 12.89
CA ALA A 132 22.77 12.52 12.96
C ALA A 132 22.08 11.97 14.22
N LYS A 133 22.35 10.70 14.57
CA LYS A 133 21.80 10.09 15.79
C LYS A 133 22.31 10.79 17.05
N ALA A 134 23.62 11.04 17.14
CA ALA A 134 24.21 11.70 18.30
C ALA A 134 23.60 13.10 18.51
N LYS A 135 23.46 13.88 17.43
CA LYS A 135 22.83 15.21 17.49
C LYS A 135 21.36 15.16 17.88
N LEU A 136 20.59 14.21 17.34
CA LEU A 136 19.18 14.06 17.70
C LEU A 136 19.00 13.69 19.17
N TYR A 137 19.78 12.74 19.69
CA TYR A 137 19.73 12.41 21.11
C TYR A 137 20.13 13.61 21.98
N GLY A 138 21.19 14.33 21.60
CA GLY A 138 21.57 15.55 22.29
C GLY A 138 20.47 16.62 22.31
N ILE A 139 19.70 16.78 21.22
CA ILE A 139 18.54 17.69 21.19
C ILE A 139 17.39 17.17 22.06
N ILE A 140 17.09 15.87 22.01
CA ILE A 140 16.02 15.25 22.80
C ILE A 140 16.26 15.44 24.30
N ASP A 141 17.51 15.27 24.73
CA ASP A 141 17.91 15.39 26.13
C ASP A 141 17.79 16.83 26.68
N LEU A 142 17.65 17.86 25.81
CA LEU A 142 17.51 19.26 26.21
C LEU A 142 16.04 19.68 26.46
N TYR A 143 15.06 18.98 25.91
CA TYR A 143 13.64 19.32 26.08
C TYR A 143 13.07 19.16 27.50
N PRO A 144 13.49 18.18 28.32
CA PRO A 144 13.04 18.06 29.71
C PRO A 144 13.41 19.27 30.58
N THR A 145 14.49 19.98 30.23
CA THR A 145 15.05 21.11 30.99
C THR A 145 14.40 22.47 30.70
N SER A 146 13.45 22.56 29.76
CA SER A 146 12.81 23.84 29.37
C SER A 146 11.42 24.07 29.97
N GLN A 147 10.91 23.14 30.79
CA GLN A 147 9.74 23.38 31.63
C GLN A 147 10.22 23.86 33.00
N GLU A 148 10.39 25.18 33.16
CA GLU A 148 10.55 25.75 34.50
C GLU A 148 9.25 25.54 35.31
N PRO A 149 9.35 25.19 36.60
CA PRO A 149 8.18 25.02 37.46
C PRO A 149 7.51 26.37 37.73
N SER A 150 6.19 26.39 37.60
CA SER A 150 5.29 27.49 37.99
C SER A 150 5.42 27.87 39.46
#